data_AF-V7B913-F1
#
_entry.id   AF-V7B913-F1
#
_cell.length_a   1.000
_cell.length_b   1.000
_cell.length_c   1.000
_cell.angle_alpha   90.00
_cell.angle_beta   90.00
_cell.angle_gamma   90.00
#
_symmetry.space_group_name_H-M   'P 1'
#
loop_
_entity.id
_entity.type
_entity.pdbx_description
1 polymer ?
#
loop_
_entity_poly.entity_id
_entity_poly.type
_entity_poly.pdbx_seq_one_letter_code
_entity_poly.pdbx_strand_id
1 'polypeptide(L)'
;MGDEEPGNQVQQSETSKGSCSPFLRYNSPLVQVILIGVVCFCCPGMFNALSGMGGGGQLNHTASNNSLTALYTTFSIFGILGGAIYNILGPHLTLLAGCSTYVLYTSSLLYYNHHHHQAFAILSGALLGVGAGLLWAAQGAIMTSYPPINRKGTYISIFWSIFNMGGVIGGLIPFILNYHRSEAASVNDGTYIGFMCFMSVGTLLSLAILPACKVVRDDGSRCTSMLYSNLSTECVEVRKLFSNWKVLLMVPAAWSSNFFYPYQFNEVNGALFNLRTRGLNSVFYWGAQMLGSVGIGYVMDFSYERRRVRGLVGVVVVGVLGTVIWGGALANQLRYSSKDLPEKLDFKSSGFAGPFALYFSFGLLDAMFQSLVYWVIGALADDSEILSRYSGLFKGIQSAGIAVAWQIDEQNVCLMSQLIVNWVLTTISYPLLFVLVMFAVKDE
;
A
#
# COMPACT_ATOMS: atom_id res chain seq x y z
N MET A 1 45.69 -6.73 52.13
CA MET A 1 46.12 -7.36 50.86
C MET A 1 45.30 -8.62 50.75
N GLY A 2 44.06 -8.62 50.24
CA GLY A 2 43.56 -7.97 49.01
C GLY A 2 44.18 -8.69 47.81
N ASP A 3 43.48 -9.33 46.87
CA ASP A 3 42.04 -9.45 46.56
C ASP A 3 41.84 -10.72 45.70
N GLU A 4 40.59 -11.13 45.53
CA GLU A 4 40.10 -12.19 44.64
C GLU A 4 40.40 -11.95 43.15
N GLU A 5 40.55 -13.03 42.36
CA GLU A 5 39.99 -13.10 41.01
C GLU A 5 39.82 -14.57 40.54
N PRO A 6 38.62 -15.00 40.09
CA PRO A 6 38.37 -16.33 39.53
C PRO A 6 38.14 -16.30 38.01
N GLY A 7 38.31 -17.45 37.36
CA GLY A 7 37.53 -17.80 36.16
C GLY A 7 38.28 -17.90 34.85
N ASN A 8 38.52 -19.14 34.41
CA ASN A 8 38.61 -19.44 32.99
C ASN A 8 38.01 -20.83 32.74
N GLN A 9 36.69 -20.90 32.61
CA GLN A 9 36.01 -22.06 32.04
C GLN A 9 35.47 -21.67 30.66
N VAL A 10 36.14 -22.25 29.67
CA VAL A 10 35.69 -22.41 28.28
C VAL A 10 34.30 -23.04 28.32
N GLN A 11 33.26 -22.27 28.00
CA GLN A 11 31.92 -22.81 27.81
C GLN A 11 31.67 -23.01 26.32
N GLN A 12 31.59 -24.29 25.97
CA GLN A 12 31.30 -24.84 24.66
C GLN A 12 30.06 -24.20 24.04
N SER A 13 30.17 -23.88 22.75
CA SER A 13 29.06 -23.60 21.85
C SER A 13 28.19 -24.84 21.69
N GLU A 14 27.27 -25.03 22.63
CA GLU A 14 26.17 -25.98 22.46
C GLU A 14 25.28 -25.50 21.31
N THR A 15 25.34 -26.28 20.23
CA THR A 15 24.37 -26.32 19.15
C THR A 15 23.02 -26.69 19.77
N SER A 16 22.20 -25.69 20.09
CA SER A 16 20.84 -25.95 20.56
C SER A 16 19.99 -26.44 19.39
N LYS A 17 19.82 -27.76 19.38
CA LYS A 17 18.82 -28.49 18.59
C LYS A 17 17.48 -27.77 18.65
N GLY A 18 16.82 -27.70 17.49
CA GLY A 18 15.53 -27.05 17.29
C GLY A 18 14.51 -27.42 18.36
N SER A 19 14.19 -26.43 19.19
CA SER A 19 12.93 -26.41 19.92
C SER A 19 11.87 -25.94 18.93
N CYS A 20 10.94 -26.85 18.60
CA CYS A 20 9.72 -26.53 17.88
C CYS A 20 8.89 -25.61 18.78
N SER A 21 9.13 -24.30 18.71
CA SER A 21 8.33 -23.32 19.45
C SER A 21 6.96 -23.17 18.76
N PRO A 22 5.88 -22.92 19.53
CA PRO A 22 4.52 -22.98 19.02
C PRO A 22 4.38 -22.00 17.85
N PHE A 23 3.58 -22.39 16.86
CA PHE A 23 3.43 -21.78 15.52
C PHE A 23 3.26 -20.25 15.46
N LEU A 24 3.11 -19.54 16.59
CA LEU A 24 2.89 -18.10 16.68
C LEU A 24 3.58 -17.51 17.93
N ARG A 25 4.91 -17.34 17.89
CA ARG A 25 5.64 -16.59 18.92
C ARG A 25 5.38 -15.08 18.73
N TYR A 26 4.93 -14.36 19.76
CA TYR A 26 4.57 -12.93 19.62
C TYR A 26 5.71 -12.03 19.12
N ASN A 27 6.95 -12.32 19.52
CA ASN A 27 8.15 -11.64 19.03
C ASN A 27 8.69 -12.22 17.70
N SER A 28 7.95 -13.11 17.03
CA SER A 28 8.29 -13.57 15.67
C SER A 28 7.94 -12.50 14.64
N PRO A 29 8.78 -12.30 13.60
CA PRO A 29 8.47 -11.46 12.45
C PRO A 29 7.11 -11.75 11.82
N LEU A 30 6.68 -13.02 11.80
CA LEU A 30 5.44 -13.42 11.12
C LEU A 30 4.21 -12.86 11.83
N VAL A 31 4.18 -12.99 13.17
CA VAL A 31 3.09 -12.45 13.99
C VAL A 31 3.02 -10.94 13.88
N GLN A 32 4.18 -10.27 13.87
CA GLN A 32 4.25 -8.81 13.73
C GLN A 32 3.76 -8.34 12.35
N VAL A 33 4.08 -9.06 11.28
CA VAL A 33 3.58 -8.76 9.92
C VAL A 33 2.07 -9.02 9.79
N ILE A 34 1.56 -10.09 10.39
CA ILE A 34 0.11 -10.35 10.45
C ILE A 34 -0.58 -9.24 11.25
N LEU A 35 -0.02 -8.82 12.38
CA LEU A 35 -0.58 -7.78 13.23
C LEU A 35 -0.65 -6.43 12.53
N ILE A 36 0.43 -5.97 11.87
CA ILE A 36 0.37 -4.74 11.05
C ILE A 36 -0.58 -4.90 9.86
N GLY A 37 -0.70 -6.11 9.28
CA GLY A 37 -1.70 -6.42 8.26
C GLY A 37 -3.13 -6.21 8.77
N VAL A 38 -3.45 -6.72 9.97
CA VAL A 38 -4.76 -6.54 10.62
C VAL A 38 -5.01 -5.07 10.97
N VAL A 39 -4.02 -4.34 11.47
CA VAL A 39 -4.12 -2.89 11.71
C VAL A 39 -4.41 -2.15 10.41
N CYS A 40 -3.69 -2.49 9.32
CA CYS A 40 -3.90 -1.88 8.01
C CYS A 40 -5.26 -2.26 7.41
N PHE A 41 -5.75 -3.46 7.65
CA PHE A 41 -7.09 -3.89 7.28
C PHE A 41 -8.17 -3.06 8.01
N CYS A 42 -8.02 -2.88 9.32
CA CYS A 42 -8.99 -2.15 10.15
C CYS A 42 -9.00 -0.64 9.89
N CYS A 43 -7.86 -0.03 9.55
CA CYS A 43 -7.75 1.41 9.33
C CYS A 43 -7.77 1.75 7.82
N PRO A 44 -6.65 1.73 7.07
CA PRO A 44 -6.64 1.94 5.63
C PRO A 44 -7.61 1.03 4.82
N GLY A 45 -7.82 -0.22 5.22
CA GLY A 45 -8.72 -1.13 4.52
C GLY A 45 -10.19 -0.72 4.64
N MET A 46 -10.60 -0.22 5.82
CA MET A 46 -11.94 0.35 6.01
C MET A 46 -12.08 1.71 5.31
N PHE A 47 -11.00 2.49 5.19
CA PHE A 47 -10.99 3.68 4.34
C PHE A 47 -11.20 3.32 2.87
N ASN A 48 -10.50 2.30 2.35
CA ASN A 48 -10.73 1.79 1.00
C ASN A 48 -12.18 1.30 0.83
N ALA A 49 -12.77 0.70 1.87
CA ALA A 49 -14.16 0.29 1.85
C ALA A 49 -15.13 1.47 1.75
N LEU A 50 -14.89 2.54 2.53
CA LEU A 50 -15.64 3.79 2.43
C LEU A 50 -15.53 4.43 1.05
N SER A 51 -14.31 4.52 0.50
CA SER A 51 -14.08 5.05 -0.85
C SER A 51 -14.75 4.20 -1.93
N GLY A 52 -14.74 2.87 -1.78
CA GLY A 52 -15.37 1.92 -2.71
C GLY A 52 -16.88 2.03 -2.81
N MET A 53 -17.55 2.59 -1.80
CA MET A 53 -19.00 2.89 -1.84
C MET A 53 -19.35 4.10 -2.72
N GLY A 54 -18.36 4.84 -3.23
CA GLY A 54 -18.54 6.02 -4.07
C GLY A 54 -18.61 7.31 -3.25
N GLY A 55 -17.67 8.24 -3.47
CA GLY A 55 -17.58 9.52 -2.75
C GLY A 55 -17.57 9.38 -1.22
N GLY A 56 -16.99 8.31 -0.68
CA GLY A 56 -16.98 8.04 0.76
C GLY A 56 -18.33 7.62 1.34
N GLY A 57 -19.30 7.22 0.50
CA GLY A 57 -20.68 6.92 0.91
C GLY A 57 -21.62 8.13 0.89
N GLN A 58 -21.20 9.23 0.24
CA GLN A 58 -21.92 10.50 0.15
C GLN A 58 -22.65 10.65 -1.19
N LEU A 59 -23.85 11.23 -1.16
CA LEU A 59 -24.60 11.59 -2.38
C LEU A 59 -23.97 12.76 -3.13
N ASN A 60 -23.40 13.73 -2.40
CA ASN A 60 -22.65 14.84 -3.00
C ASN A 60 -21.14 14.57 -2.89
N HIS A 61 -20.50 14.33 -4.03
CA HIS A 61 -19.10 13.96 -4.09
C HIS A 61 -18.12 15.12 -3.87
N THR A 62 -18.55 16.39 -3.94
CA THR A 62 -17.65 17.55 -3.83
C THR A 62 -16.92 17.60 -2.50
N ALA A 63 -17.61 17.31 -1.38
CA ALA A 63 -17.00 17.31 -0.06
C ALA A 63 -15.94 16.20 0.10
N SER A 64 -16.25 15.02 -0.42
CA SER A 64 -15.34 13.87 -0.40
C SER A 64 -14.11 14.12 -1.28
N ASN A 65 -14.31 14.64 -2.50
CA ASN A 65 -13.22 14.95 -3.43
C ASN A 65 -12.26 16.00 -2.84
N ASN A 66 -12.77 17.12 -2.34
CA ASN A 66 -11.94 18.16 -1.72
C ASN A 66 -11.14 17.63 -0.52
N SER A 67 -11.75 16.75 0.27
CA SER A 67 -11.09 16.10 1.40
C SER A 67 -10.00 15.12 0.97
N LEU A 68 -10.22 14.33 -0.09
CA LEU A 68 -9.21 13.45 -0.68
C LEU A 68 -8.04 14.23 -1.28
N THR A 69 -8.31 15.36 -1.95
CA THR A 69 -7.25 16.25 -2.45
C THR A 69 -6.39 16.78 -1.31
N ALA A 70 -7.01 17.23 -0.21
CA ALA A 70 -6.30 17.67 0.98
C ALA A 70 -5.46 16.53 1.59
N LEU A 71 -6.01 15.31 1.67
CA LEU A 71 -5.33 14.11 2.15
C LEU A 71 -4.08 13.80 1.32
N TYR A 72 -4.20 13.65 0.00
CA TYR A 72 -3.04 13.26 -0.82
C TYR A 72 -1.98 14.37 -0.87
N THR A 73 -2.40 15.64 -0.78
CA THR A 73 -1.46 16.77 -0.69
C THR A 73 -0.63 16.70 0.59
N THR A 74 -1.25 16.55 1.76
CA THR A 74 -0.49 16.45 3.02
C THR A 74 0.26 15.13 3.12
N PHE A 75 -0.28 14.03 2.59
CA PHE A 75 0.39 12.74 2.52
C PHE A 75 1.65 12.79 1.64
N SER A 76 1.67 13.59 0.57
CA SER A 76 2.90 13.76 -0.23
C SER A 76 4.06 14.32 0.60
N ILE A 77 3.79 15.27 1.51
CA ILE A 77 4.78 15.91 2.37
C ILE A 77 5.16 14.97 3.53
N PHE A 78 4.15 14.49 4.26
CA PHE A 78 4.35 13.67 5.45
C PHE A 78 4.70 12.22 5.15
N GLY A 79 4.54 11.75 3.91
CA GLY A 79 5.14 10.50 3.45
C GLY A 79 6.66 10.60 3.46
N ILE A 80 7.21 11.67 2.88
CA ILE A 80 8.67 11.93 2.83
C ILE A 80 9.24 12.09 4.25
N LEU A 81 8.55 12.86 5.10
CA LEU A 81 8.95 13.08 6.48
C LEU A 81 8.61 11.89 7.41
N GLY A 82 7.73 10.99 6.98
CA GLY A 82 7.19 9.92 7.83
C GLY A 82 8.27 8.96 8.31
N GLY A 83 9.26 8.66 7.47
CA GLY A 83 10.42 7.84 7.86
C GLY A 83 11.25 8.48 8.98
N ALA A 84 11.49 9.79 8.90
CA ALA A 84 12.19 10.54 9.95
C ALA A 84 11.38 10.58 11.25
N ILE A 85 10.08 10.83 11.18
CA ILE A 85 9.21 10.84 12.37
C ILE A 85 9.13 9.45 13.01
N TYR A 86 9.10 8.38 12.19
CA TYR A 86 9.17 7.00 12.67
C TYR A 86 10.46 6.71 13.43
N ASN A 87 11.61 7.18 12.93
CA ASN A 87 12.90 6.97 13.60
C ASN A 87 13.02 7.74 14.94
N ILE A 88 12.26 8.82 15.12
CA ILE A 88 12.24 9.63 16.36
C ILE A 88 11.23 9.07 17.38
N LEU A 89 9.98 8.82 16.95
CA LEU A 89 8.87 8.45 17.84
C LEU A 89 8.76 6.94 18.07
N GLY A 90 9.33 6.14 17.18
CA GLY A 90 9.20 4.69 17.17
C GLY A 90 7.83 4.18 16.69
N PRO A 91 7.72 2.86 16.43
CA PRO A 91 6.54 2.26 15.78
C PRO A 91 5.22 2.50 16.53
N HIS A 92 5.23 2.43 17.88
CA HIS A 92 3.99 2.49 18.66
C HIS A 92 3.29 3.85 18.52
N LEU A 93 4.03 4.93 18.76
CA LEU A 93 3.47 6.29 18.73
C LEU A 93 3.15 6.72 17.30
N THR A 94 4.01 6.38 16.34
CA THR A 94 3.79 6.67 14.92
C THR A 94 2.52 5.98 14.39
N LEU A 95 2.32 4.70 14.70
CA LEU A 95 1.13 3.96 14.26
C LEU A 95 -0.14 4.38 14.99
N LEU A 96 -0.07 4.64 16.31
CA LEU A 96 -1.22 5.12 17.07
C LEU A 96 -1.70 6.48 16.54
N ALA A 97 -0.77 7.43 16.38
CA ALA A 97 -1.07 8.73 15.80
C ALA A 97 -1.63 8.59 14.38
N GLY A 98 -1.01 7.75 13.54
CA GLY A 98 -1.47 7.49 12.18
C GLY A 98 -2.89 6.92 12.12
N CYS A 99 -3.17 5.83 12.84
CA CYS A 99 -4.45 5.14 12.82
C CYS A 99 -5.60 6.00 13.38
N SER A 100 -5.33 6.84 14.39
CA SER A 100 -6.35 7.71 15.00
C SER A 100 -6.98 8.69 14.01
N THR A 101 -6.21 9.14 13.00
CA THR A 101 -6.69 10.07 11.98
C THR A 101 -7.72 9.45 11.03
N TYR A 102 -7.69 8.12 10.82
CA TYR A 102 -8.69 7.40 10.01
C TYR A 102 -10.07 7.42 10.69
N VAL A 103 -10.10 7.29 12.01
CA VAL A 103 -11.33 7.40 12.81
C VAL A 103 -11.91 8.80 12.69
N LEU A 104 -11.06 9.83 12.79
CA LEU A 104 -11.46 11.24 12.66
C LEU A 104 -11.98 11.59 11.26
N TYR A 105 -11.39 11.02 10.22
CA TYR A 105 -11.88 11.18 8.85
C TYR A 105 -13.29 10.60 8.70
N THR A 106 -13.51 9.36 9.16
CA THR A 106 -14.81 8.71 9.05
C THR A 106 -15.89 9.44 9.85
N SER A 107 -15.55 9.93 11.05
CA SER A 107 -16.48 10.74 11.85
C SER A 107 -16.83 12.07 11.18
N SER A 108 -15.92 12.65 10.40
CA SER A 108 -16.20 13.87 9.64
C SER A 108 -17.19 13.68 8.50
N LEU A 109 -17.20 12.50 7.86
CA LEU A 109 -18.19 12.15 6.86
C LEU A 109 -19.57 11.93 7.49
N LEU A 110 -19.63 11.29 8.65
CA LEU A 110 -20.87 11.16 9.42
C LEU A 110 -21.41 12.54 9.84
N TYR A 111 -20.55 13.43 10.32
CA TYR A 111 -20.96 14.81 10.65
C TYR A 111 -21.49 15.56 9.42
N TYR A 112 -20.87 15.36 8.26
CA TYR A 112 -21.31 15.96 7.00
C TYR A 112 -22.71 15.50 6.58
N ASN A 113 -23.12 14.26 6.89
CA ASN A 113 -24.49 13.78 6.62
C ASN A 113 -25.56 14.64 7.31
N HIS A 114 -25.29 15.13 8.54
CA HIS A 114 -26.28 15.86 9.33
C HIS A 114 -26.19 17.39 9.17
N HIS A 115 -24.98 17.92 8.99
CA HIS A 115 -24.75 19.38 9.03
C HIS A 115 -24.32 19.97 7.68
N HIS A 116 -23.98 19.14 6.70
CA HIS A 116 -23.53 19.54 5.35
C HIS A 116 -22.38 20.57 5.30
N HIS A 117 -21.58 20.67 6.37
CA HIS A 117 -20.46 21.61 6.47
C HIS A 117 -19.14 20.97 6.00
N GLN A 118 -18.58 21.44 4.89
CA GLN A 118 -17.42 20.80 4.23
C GLN A 118 -16.09 21.03 4.96
N ALA A 119 -15.98 22.09 5.77
CA ALA A 119 -14.71 22.48 6.40
C ALA A 119 -14.14 21.38 7.31
N PHE A 120 -15.01 20.68 8.07
CA PHE A 120 -14.57 19.61 8.95
C PHE A 120 -14.05 18.40 8.16
N ALA A 121 -14.72 18.02 7.06
CA ALA A 121 -14.26 16.95 6.19
C ALA A 121 -12.91 17.25 5.55
N ILE A 122 -12.69 18.50 5.09
CA ILE A 122 -11.42 18.91 4.48
C ILE A 122 -10.29 18.90 5.51
N LEU A 123 -10.52 19.44 6.71
CA LEU A 123 -9.52 19.45 7.78
C LEU A 123 -9.16 18.03 8.22
N SER A 124 -10.16 17.16 8.42
CA SER A 124 -9.94 15.76 8.74
C SER A 124 -9.23 15.00 7.63
N GLY A 125 -9.48 15.32 6.35
CA GLY A 125 -8.72 14.81 5.20
C GLY A 125 -7.25 15.21 5.26
N ALA A 126 -6.96 16.49 5.51
CA ALA A 126 -5.58 16.98 5.67
C ALA A 126 -4.85 16.27 6.83
N LEU A 127 -5.50 16.11 7.99
CA LEU A 127 -4.95 15.37 9.14
C LEU A 127 -4.77 13.89 8.83
N LEU A 128 -5.69 13.28 8.08
CA LEU A 128 -5.55 11.91 7.61
C LEU A 128 -4.34 11.74 6.70
N GLY A 129 -4.02 12.70 5.84
CA GLY A 129 -2.80 12.61 5.03
C GLY A 129 -1.52 12.68 5.86
N VAL A 130 -1.50 13.47 6.94
CA VAL A 130 -0.41 13.44 7.94
C VAL A 130 -0.30 12.06 8.56
N GLY A 131 -1.41 11.51 9.07
CA GLY A 131 -1.45 10.20 9.71
C GLY A 131 -1.15 9.03 8.76
N ALA A 132 -1.54 9.12 7.49
CA ALA A 132 -1.22 8.16 6.45
C ALA A 132 0.29 8.14 6.17
N GLY A 133 0.94 9.31 6.13
CA GLY A 133 2.40 9.43 6.04
C GLY A 133 3.12 8.64 7.14
N LEU A 134 2.67 8.81 8.38
CA LEU A 134 3.20 8.09 9.53
C LEU A 134 2.94 6.58 9.46
N LEU A 135 1.70 6.19 9.17
CA LEU A 135 1.28 4.79 9.12
C LEU A 135 2.06 4.01 8.06
N TRP A 136 2.13 4.55 6.83
CA TRP A 136 2.78 3.86 5.71
C TRP A 136 4.30 3.84 5.84
N ALA A 137 4.91 4.84 6.48
CA ALA A 137 6.34 4.79 6.82
C ALA A 137 6.64 3.68 7.84
N ALA A 138 5.85 3.59 8.91
CA ALA A 138 5.99 2.55 9.92
C ALA A 138 5.73 1.14 9.37
N GLN A 139 4.66 0.99 8.59
CA GLN A 139 4.33 -0.27 7.90
C GLN A 139 5.46 -0.69 6.95
N GLY A 140 6.00 0.25 6.16
CA GLY A 140 7.08 -0.05 5.22
C GLY A 140 8.34 -0.49 5.93
N ALA A 141 8.69 0.16 7.05
CA ALA A 141 9.82 -0.24 7.90
C ALA A 141 9.64 -1.66 8.45
N ILE A 142 8.47 -1.97 9.02
CA ILE A 142 8.16 -3.31 9.58
C ILE A 142 8.26 -4.38 8.49
N MET A 143 7.65 -4.14 7.33
CA MET A 143 7.60 -5.11 6.23
C MET A 143 8.93 -5.38 5.56
N THR A 144 9.85 -4.42 5.59
CA THR A 144 11.14 -4.55 4.90
C THR A 144 12.26 -5.00 5.85
N SER A 145 12.17 -4.67 7.14
CA SER A 145 13.21 -4.96 8.14
C SER A 145 12.97 -6.23 8.98
N TYR A 146 11.71 -6.59 9.25
CA TYR A 146 11.40 -7.73 10.14
C TYR A 146 11.59 -9.09 9.46
N PRO A 147 11.13 -9.28 8.21
CA PRO A 147 11.27 -10.57 7.55
C PRO A 147 12.73 -10.99 7.34
N PRO A 148 13.03 -12.30 7.36
CA PRO A 148 14.35 -12.80 7.00
C PRO A 148 14.61 -12.56 5.51
N ILE A 149 15.89 -12.43 5.14
CA ILE A 149 16.34 -12.05 3.80
C ILE A 149 15.80 -13.00 2.71
N ASN A 150 15.72 -14.29 3.02
CA ASN A 150 15.28 -15.32 2.08
C ASN A 150 13.77 -15.34 1.81
N ARG A 151 12.93 -14.82 2.71
CA ARG A 151 11.46 -14.89 2.63
C ARG A 151 10.77 -13.52 2.56
N LYS A 152 11.47 -12.45 2.18
CA LYS A 152 10.88 -11.10 2.16
C LYS A 152 9.61 -11.03 1.29
N GLY A 153 9.59 -11.71 0.14
CA GLY A 153 8.43 -11.74 -0.76
C GLY A 153 7.19 -12.32 -0.10
N THR A 154 7.31 -13.44 0.60
CA THR A 154 6.20 -14.16 1.27
C THR A 154 5.56 -13.29 2.35
N TYR A 155 6.37 -12.59 3.15
CA TYR A 155 5.85 -11.70 4.20
C TYR A 155 5.14 -10.49 3.59
N ILE A 156 5.68 -9.94 2.48
CA ILE A 156 5.02 -8.90 1.70
C ILE A 156 3.66 -9.40 1.20
N SER A 157 3.58 -10.59 0.61
CA SER A 157 2.33 -11.18 0.13
C SER A 157 1.29 -11.39 1.23
N ILE A 158 1.70 -11.87 2.41
CA ILE A 158 0.80 -12.09 3.55
C ILE A 158 0.18 -10.77 3.99
N PHE A 159 1.00 -9.73 4.15
CA PHE A 159 0.51 -8.40 4.50
C PHE A 159 -0.51 -7.88 3.48
N TRP A 160 -0.13 -7.88 2.20
CA TRP A 160 -0.99 -7.35 1.13
C TRP A 160 -2.29 -8.13 1.02
N SER A 161 -2.25 -9.44 1.27
CA SER A 161 -3.45 -10.29 1.30
C SER A 161 -4.42 -9.89 2.42
N ILE A 162 -3.91 -9.64 3.64
CA ILE A 162 -4.74 -9.22 4.77
C ILE A 162 -5.29 -7.79 4.55
N PHE A 163 -4.43 -6.86 4.12
CA PHE A 163 -4.82 -5.47 3.87
C PHE A 163 -5.91 -5.36 2.81
N ASN A 164 -5.74 -6.03 1.66
CA ASN A 164 -6.67 -5.94 0.53
C ASN A 164 -8.04 -6.57 0.82
N MET A 165 -8.16 -7.41 1.85
CA MET A 165 -9.45 -7.89 2.33
C MET A 165 -10.40 -6.75 2.69
N GLY A 166 -9.86 -5.59 3.14
CA GLY A 166 -10.66 -4.40 3.41
C GLY A 166 -11.33 -3.86 2.14
N GLY A 167 -10.60 -3.84 1.02
CA GLY A 167 -11.14 -3.47 -0.29
C GLY A 167 -12.18 -4.46 -0.81
N VAL A 168 -12.01 -5.76 -0.57
CA VAL A 168 -13.00 -6.81 -0.91
C VAL A 168 -14.32 -6.55 -0.19
N ILE A 169 -14.28 -6.29 1.12
CA ILE A 169 -15.47 -5.91 1.91
C ILE A 169 -16.08 -4.61 1.37
N GLY A 170 -15.23 -3.65 1.02
CA GLY A 170 -15.58 -2.39 0.36
C GLY A 170 -16.34 -2.50 -0.94
N GLY A 171 -16.04 -3.51 -1.76
CA GLY A 171 -16.79 -3.80 -2.99
C GLY A 171 -18.07 -4.60 -2.74
N LEU A 172 -18.06 -5.51 -1.75
CA LEU A 172 -19.21 -6.36 -1.42
C LEU A 172 -20.38 -5.56 -0.85
N ILE A 173 -20.12 -4.59 0.03
CA ILE A 173 -21.17 -3.76 0.63
C ILE A 173 -22.02 -3.05 -0.43
N PRO A 174 -21.47 -2.24 -1.36
CA PRO A 174 -22.25 -1.59 -2.39
C PRO A 174 -22.85 -2.58 -3.39
N PHE A 175 -22.21 -3.72 -3.66
CA PHE A 175 -22.79 -4.76 -4.51
C PHE A 175 -24.10 -5.33 -3.93
N ILE A 176 -24.09 -5.68 -2.63
CA ILE A 176 -25.26 -6.23 -1.93
C ILE A 176 -26.35 -5.18 -1.79
N LEU A 177 -25.99 -3.97 -1.33
CA LEU A 177 -26.96 -2.90 -1.09
C LEU A 177 -27.64 -2.41 -2.39
N ASN A 178 -26.90 -2.37 -3.49
CA ASN A 178 -27.42 -1.97 -4.81
C ASN A 178 -27.82 -3.17 -5.68
N TYR A 179 -27.95 -4.38 -5.12
CA TYR A 179 -28.28 -5.55 -5.93
C TYR A 179 -29.67 -5.45 -6.57
N HIS A 180 -30.62 -4.88 -5.81
CA HIS A 180 -32.02 -4.67 -6.20
C HIS A 180 -32.38 -3.20 -6.47
N ARG A 181 -31.44 -2.25 -6.31
CA ARG A 181 -31.68 -0.81 -6.45
C ARG A 181 -30.84 -0.24 -7.58
N SER A 182 -31.46 0.59 -8.41
CA SER A 182 -30.83 1.28 -9.54
C SER A 182 -30.34 2.70 -9.19
N GLU A 183 -30.79 3.27 -8.07
CA GLU A 183 -30.40 4.60 -7.60
C GLU A 183 -29.42 4.53 -6.42
N ALA A 184 -28.41 5.39 -6.44
CA ALA A 184 -27.44 5.52 -5.35
C ALA A 184 -28.11 6.21 -4.15
N ALA A 185 -28.04 5.56 -2.98
CA ALA A 185 -28.45 6.15 -1.71
C ALA A 185 -27.21 6.46 -0.86
N SER A 186 -27.30 7.50 -0.01
CA SER A 186 -26.27 7.72 1.01
C SER A 186 -26.18 6.51 1.93
N VAL A 187 -24.97 6.27 2.41
CA VAL A 187 -24.71 5.23 3.39
C VAL A 187 -25.34 5.63 4.72
N ASN A 188 -26.00 4.69 5.40
CA ASN A 188 -26.66 4.94 6.68
C ASN A 188 -25.64 5.20 7.79
N ASP A 189 -26.03 5.97 8.80
CA ASP A 189 -25.17 6.38 9.93
C ASP A 189 -24.60 5.17 10.68
N GLY A 190 -25.39 4.10 10.82
CA GLY A 190 -24.95 2.84 11.44
C GLY A 190 -23.73 2.21 10.76
N THR A 191 -23.58 2.39 9.44
CA THR A 191 -22.41 1.89 8.69
C THR A 191 -21.17 2.73 9.01
N TYR A 192 -21.28 4.06 9.09
CA TYR A 192 -20.18 4.92 9.51
C TYR A 192 -19.74 4.61 10.94
N ILE A 193 -20.68 4.42 11.86
CA ILE A 193 -20.39 4.03 13.25
C ILE A 193 -19.69 2.67 13.29
N GLY A 194 -20.16 1.70 12.49
CA GLY A 194 -19.49 0.40 12.36
C GLY A 194 -18.04 0.53 11.92
N PHE A 195 -17.75 1.31 10.87
CA PHE A 195 -16.39 1.58 10.42
C PHE A 195 -15.54 2.28 11.49
N MET A 196 -16.10 3.26 12.21
CA MET A 196 -15.41 3.93 13.31
C MET A 196 -15.02 2.96 14.43
N CYS A 197 -15.89 2.02 14.79
CA CYS A 197 -15.59 0.98 15.78
C CYS A 197 -14.43 0.09 15.29
N PHE A 198 -14.47 -0.39 14.05
CA PHE A 198 -13.38 -1.19 13.47
C PHE A 198 -12.04 -0.44 13.44
N MET A 199 -12.04 0.81 12.98
CA MET A 199 -10.85 1.65 12.94
C MET A 199 -10.30 1.96 14.35
N SER A 200 -11.17 2.11 15.34
CA SER A 200 -10.77 2.33 16.74
C SER A 200 -10.11 1.09 17.32
N VAL A 201 -10.67 -0.10 17.05
CA VAL A 201 -10.05 -1.39 17.44
C VAL A 201 -8.68 -1.55 16.75
N GLY A 202 -8.58 -1.25 15.45
CA GLY A 202 -7.30 -1.24 14.73
C GLY A 202 -6.27 -0.29 15.33
N THR A 203 -6.70 0.90 15.73
CA THR A 203 -5.86 1.90 16.40
C THR A 203 -5.33 1.37 17.74
N LEU A 204 -6.16 0.73 18.56
CA LEU A 204 -5.73 0.12 19.82
C LEU A 204 -4.79 -1.08 19.59
N LEU A 205 -5.07 -1.90 18.57
CA LEU A 205 -4.21 -3.02 18.19
C LEU A 205 -2.81 -2.58 17.75
N SER A 206 -2.66 -1.35 17.22
CA SER A 206 -1.35 -0.81 16.85
C SER A 206 -0.37 -0.70 18.02
N LEU A 207 -0.87 -0.60 19.27
CA LEU A 207 -0.04 -0.57 20.48
C LEU A 207 0.62 -1.92 20.78
N ALA A 208 0.11 -3.02 20.20
CA ALA A 208 0.69 -4.35 20.33
C ALA A 208 1.82 -4.62 19.31
N ILE A 209 2.13 -3.68 18.42
CA ILE A 209 3.24 -3.88 17.48
C ILE A 209 4.54 -3.67 18.22
N LEU A 210 5.46 -4.64 18.15
CA LEU A 210 6.76 -4.55 18.80
C LEU A 210 7.77 -3.75 17.97
N PRO A 211 8.73 -3.05 18.61
CA PRO A 211 9.84 -2.42 17.93
C PRO A 211 10.85 -3.45 17.41
N ALA A 212 11.58 -3.10 16.33
CA ALA A 212 12.51 -4.00 15.64
C ALA A 212 13.54 -4.67 16.56
N CYS A 213 13.99 -3.96 17.61
CA CYS A 213 14.96 -4.45 18.58
C CYS A 213 14.44 -5.58 19.49
N LYS A 214 13.12 -5.73 19.62
CA LYS A 214 12.45 -6.79 20.39
C LYS A 214 11.99 -7.96 19.52
N VAL A 215 12.06 -7.83 18.20
CA VAL A 215 11.70 -8.90 17.25
C VAL A 215 12.89 -9.81 17.03
N VAL A 216 12.69 -11.08 17.30
CA VAL A 216 13.70 -12.14 17.15
C VAL A 216 13.25 -13.04 16.01
N ARG A 217 14.09 -13.21 15.00
CA ARG A 217 13.83 -14.10 13.87
C ARG A 217 13.91 -15.56 14.32
N ASP A 218 13.48 -16.47 13.44
CA ASP A 218 13.44 -17.91 13.76
C ASP A 218 14.86 -18.51 13.89
N ASP A 219 15.85 -17.88 13.26
CA ASP A 219 17.28 -18.20 13.38
C ASP A 219 17.95 -17.61 14.64
N GLY A 220 17.19 -16.90 15.49
CA GLY A 220 17.72 -16.23 16.68
C GLY A 220 18.35 -14.86 16.43
N SER A 221 18.49 -14.43 15.16
CA SER A 221 18.99 -13.09 14.83
C SER A 221 17.97 -12.00 15.19
N ARG A 222 18.46 -10.80 15.51
CA ARG A 222 17.60 -9.63 15.79
C ARG A 222 17.48 -8.75 14.55
N CYS A 223 16.34 -8.07 14.42
CA CYS A 223 16.01 -7.38 13.17
C CYS A 223 16.92 -6.19 12.88
N THR A 224 17.27 -5.38 13.88
CA THR A 224 18.36 -4.37 13.96
C THR A 224 18.26 -3.70 15.35
N SER A 225 19.34 -3.10 15.86
CA SER A 225 19.27 -2.20 17.03
C SER A 225 18.79 -0.82 16.57
N MET A 226 17.53 -0.44 16.85
CA MET A 226 17.08 0.94 16.59
C MET A 226 17.80 1.90 17.52
N LEU A 227 18.59 2.81 16.96
CA LEU A 227 19.14 3.96 17.67
C LEU A 227 18.23 5.14 17.34
N TYR A 228 17.36 5.52 18.27
CA TYR A 228 16.50 6.69 18.08
C TYR A 228 17.35 7.88 17.61
N SER A 229 17.05 8.36 16.41
CA SER A 229 17.88 9.36 15.73
C SER A 229 17.45 10.77 16.15
N ASN A 230 18.42 11.69 16.18
CA ASN A 230 18.15 13.09 16.49
C ASN A 230 17.50 13.80 15.29
N LEU A 231 16.63 14.78 15.55
CA LEU A 231 15.92 15.55 14.51
C LEU A 231 16.87 16.20 13.49
N SER A 232 18.02 16.70 13.93
CA SER A 232 19.03 17.31 13.05
C SER A 232 19.65 16.29 12.10
N THR A 233 19.95 15.09 12.60
CA THR A 233 20.48 13.98 11.78
C THR A 233 19.44 13.56 10.74
N GLU A 234 18.18 13.40 11.14
CA GLU A 234 17.10 13.02 10.22
C GLU A 234 16.88 14.06 9.11
N CYS A 235 16.87 15.35 9.43
CA CYS A 235 16.76 16.41 8.41
C CYS A 235 17.92 16.34 7.39
N VAL A 236 19.14 16.06 7.85
CA VAL A 236 20.30 15.91 6.97
C VAL A 236 20.18 14.65 6.10
N GLU A 237 19.76 13.52 6.66
CA GLU A 237 19.60 12.26 5.93
C GLU A 237 18.44 12.31 4.92
N VAL A 238 17.31 12.93 5.26
CA VAL A 238 16.21 13.19 4.32
C VAL A 238 16.69 14.07 3.16
N ARG A 239 17.50 15.09 3.44
CA ARG A 239 18.09 15.93 2.38
C ARG A 239 19.04 15.14 1.47
N LYS A 240 19.89 14.29 2.05
CA LYS A 240 20.80 13.42 1.27
C LYS A 240 20.03 12.42 0.40
N LEU A 241 18.82 12.04 0.81
CA LEU A 241 17.96 11.11 0.08
C LEU A 241 17.66 11.57 -1.34
N PHE A 242 17.43 12.87 -1.53
CA PHE A 242 17.19 13.49 -2.84
C PHE A 242 18.42 13.50 -3.76
N SER A 243 19.62 13.29 -3.22
CA SER A 243 20.86 13.17 -4.00
C SER A 243 21.33 11.73 -4.15
N ASN A 244 20.62 10.75 -3.58
CA ASN A 244 21.02 9.36 -3.64
C ASN A 244 20.57 8.73 -4.96
N TRP A 245 21.52 8.29 -5.77
CA TRP A 245 21.26 7.69 -7.09
C TRP A 245 20.32 6.47 -7.01
N LYS A 246 20.39 5.67 -5.94
CA LYS A 246 19.50 4.50 -5.75
C LYS A 246 18.04 4.92 -5.67
N VAL A 247 17.81 6.00 -4.93
CA VAL A 247 16.48 6.56 -4.68
C VAL A 247 15.96 7.25 -5.93
N LEU A 248 16.81 8.01 -6.62
CA LEU A 248 16.46 8.70 -7.87
C LEU A 248 15.96 7.72 -8.95
N LEU A 249 16.56 6.53 -9.05
CA LEU A 249 16.09 5.48 -9.97
C LEU A 249 14.71 4.90 -9.59
N MET A 250 14.31 4.98 -8.32
CA MET A 250 12.98 4.54 -7.88
C MET A 250 11.89 5.60 -8.09
N VAL A 251 12.25 6.88 -8.32
CA VAL A 251 11.28 7.98 -8.43
C VAL A 251 10.21 7.71 -9.50
N PRO A 252 10.55 7.26 -10.73
CA PRO A 252 9.54 6.98 -11.75
C PRO A 252 8.62 5.82 -11.37
N ALA A 253 9.18 4.79 -10.70
CA ALA A 253 8.39 3.67 -10.20
C ALA A 253 7.45 4.10 -9.06
N ALA A 254 7.91 4.96 -8.15
CA ALA A 254 7.11 5.54 -7.10
C ALA A 254 5.97 6.38 -7.67
N TRP A 255 6.26 7.25 -8.64
CA TRP A 255 5.26 8.10 -9.28
C TRP A 255 4.20 7.28 -10.02
N SER A 256 4.61 6.30 -10.82
CA SER A 256 3.70 5.50 -11.65
C SER A 256 2.82 4.54 -10.84
N SER A 257 3.28 4.10 -9.66
CA SER A 257 2.64 3.03 -8.87
C SER A 257 1.17 3.24 -8.47
N ASN A 258 0.69 4.49 -8.38
CA ASN A 258 -0.74 4.80 -8.12
C ASN A 258 -1.32 5.80 -9.13
N PHE A 259 -0.53 6.26 -10.11
CA PHE A 259 -0.98 7.25 -11.10
C PHE A 259 -2.12 6.70 -11.98
N PHE A 260 -2.22 5.38 -12.11
CA PHE A 260 -3.23 4.71 -12.92
C PHE A 260 -4.58 4.50 -12.22
N TYR A 261 -4.70 4.81 -10.92
CA TYR A 261 -5.93 4.55 -10.15
C TYR A 261 -7.15 5.31 -10.72
N PRO A 262 -7.10 6.62 -11.03
CA PRO A 262 -8.24 7.33 -11.59
C PRO A 262 -8.72 6.70 -12.90
N TYR A 263 -7.79 6.38 -13.81
CA TYR A 263 -8.10 5.70 -15.06
C TYR A 263 -8.79 4.35 -14.84
N GLN A 264 -8.31 3.52 -13.90
CA GLN A 264 -8.92 2.21 -13.66
C GLN A 264 -10.30 2.32 -12.99
N PHE A 265 -10.44 3.13 -11.95
CA PHE A 265 -11.67 3.20 -11.16
C PHE A 265 -12.76 4.08 -11.78
N ASN A 266 -12.40 5.23 -12.35
CA ASN A 266 -13.39 6.16 -12.93
C ASN A 266 -13.66 5.82 -14.39
N GLU A 267 -12.60 5.62 -15.18
CA GLU A 267 -12.76 5.52 -16.62
C GLU A 267 -13.10 4.11 -17.09
N VAL A 268 -12.41 3.09 -16.56
CA VAL A 268 -12.73 1.70 -16.92
C VAL A 268 -13.93 1.20 -16.10
N ASN A 269 -13.89 1.33 -14.78
CA ASN A 269 -14.96 0.79 -13.94
C ASN A 269 -16.20 1.71 -13.91
N GLY A 270 -16.02 3.03 -13.77
CA GLY A 270 -17.10 4.00 -13.68
C GLY A 270 -17.85 4.25 -14.99
N ALA A 271 -17.14 4.35 -16.12
CA ALA A 271 -17.75 4.67 -17.41
C ALA A 271 -18.42 3.45 -18.08
N LEU A 272 -17.80 2.27 -17.99
CA LEU A 272 -18.29 1.08 -18.71
C LEU A 272 -19.37 0.29 -17.98
N PHE A 273 -19.48 0.39 -16.65
CA PHE A 273 -20.30 -0.53 -15.85
C PHE A 273 -21.36 0.17 -15.01
N ASN A 274 -22.46 -0.55 -14.73
CA ASN A 274 -23.49 -0.09 -13.80
C ASN A 274 -23.01 -0.15 -12.32
N LEU A 275 -23.70 0.57 -11.42
CA LEU A 275 -23.38 0.65 -9.99
C LEU A 275 -23.17 -0.72 -9.32
N ARG A 276 -24.03 -1.69 -9.63
CA ARG A 276 -23.95 -3.05 -9.08
C ARG A 276 -22.68 -3.76 -9.58
N THR A 277 -22.45 -3.74 -10.87
CA THR A 277 -21.30 -4.37 -11.53
C THR A 277 -20.00 -3.71 -11.13
N ARG A 278 -20.00 -2.40 -10.84
CA ARG A 278 -18.86 -1.69 -10.27
C ARG A 278 -18.44 -2.23 -8.92
N GLY A 279 -19.41 -2.49 -8.03
CA GLY A 279 -19.16 -3.14 -6.74
C GLY A 279 -18.53 -4.53 -6.92
N LEU A 280 -19.11 -5.35 -7.81
CA LEU A 280 -18.60 -6.69 -8.13
C LEU A 280 -17.17 -6.65 -8.71
N ASN A 281 -16.93 -5.76 -9.67
CA ASN A 281 -15.62 -5.54 -10.27
C ASN A 281 -14.58 -5.19 -9.21
N SER A 282 -14.91 -4.30 -8.26
CA SER A 282 -14.02 -3.94 -7.15
C SER A 282 -13.65 -5.15 -6.29
N VAL A 283 -14.61 -6.03 -5.97
CA VAL A 283 -14.34 -7.28 -5.21
C VAL A 283 -13.28 -8.12 -5.92
N PHE A 284 -13.44 -8.32 -7.23
CA PHE A 284 -12.51 -9.10 -8.03
C PHE A 284 -11.17 -8.39 -8.26
N TYR A 285 -11.15 -7.06 -8.34
CA TYR A 285 -9.90 -6.27 -8.41
C TYR A 285 -9.06 -6.47 -7.16
N TRP A 286 -9.65 -6.32 -5.98
CA TRP A 286 -8.94 -6.54 -4.71
C TRP A 286 -8.58 -8.01 -4.49
N GLY A 287 -9.43 -8.94 -4.93
CA GLY A 287 -9.10 -10.37 -4.94
C GLY A 287 -7.92 -10.71 -5.87
N ALA A 288 -7.89 -10.10 -7.06
CA ALA A 288 -6.78 -10.22 -8.00
C ALA A 288 -5.48 -9.68 -7.42
N GLN A 289 -5.54 -8.57 -6.66
CA GLN A 289 -4.37 -8.05 -5.95
C GLN A 289 -3.80 -9.06 -4.96
N MET A 290 -4.66 -9.75 -4.20
CA MET A 290 -4.20 -10.80 -3.27
C MET A 290 -3.43 -11.88 -4.03
N LEU A 291 -4.00 -12.39 -5.12
CA LEU A 291 -3.37 -13.41 -5.98
C LEU A 291 -2.07 -12.92 -6.61
N GLY A 292 -2.05 -11.69 -7.13
CA GLY A 292 -0.87 -11.06 -7.72
C GLY A 292 0.27 -10.92 -6.71
N SER A 293 -0.04 -10.48 -5.48
CA SER A 293 0.95 -10.35 -4.40
C SER A 293 1.57 -11.70 -4.03
N VAL A 294 0.77 -12.77 -3.94
CA VAL A 294 1.25 -14.13 -3.65
C VAL A 294 2.09 -14.68 -4.81
N GLY A 295 1.64 -14.49 -6.04
CA GLY A 295 2.35 -14.93 -7.25
C GLY A 295 3.74 -14.31 -7.37
N ILE A 296 3.83 -12.98 -7.31
CA ILE A 296 5.14 -12.32 -7.40
C ILE A 296 6.00 -12.57 -6.16
N GLY A 297 5.40 -12.67 -4.96
CA GLY A 297 6.14 -12.99 -3.74
C GLY A 297 6.81 -14.35 -3.82
N TYR A 298 6.12 -15.36 -4.38
CA TYR A 298 6.68 -16.67 -4.63
C TYR A 298 7.83 -16.62 -5.66
N VAL A 299 7.64 -15.89 -6.77
CA VAL A 299 8.69 -15.69 -7.77
C VAL A 299 9.92 -15.03 -7.15
N MET A 300 9.73 -13.98 -6.36
CA MET A 300 10.81 -13.26 -5.70
C MET A 300 11.45 -14.02 -4.56
N ASP A 301 10.82 -15.09 -4.04
CA ASP A 301 11.37 -15.90 -2.95
C ASP A 301 12.05 -17.18 -3.40
N PHE A 302 11.51 -17.85 -4.42
CA PHE A 302 11.87 -19.23 -4.74
C PHE A 302 12.37 -19.45 -6.17
N SER A 303 12.40 -18.43 -7.04
CA SER A 303 12.74 -18.66 -8.45
C SER A 303 14.19 -19.10 -8.68
N TYR A 304 15.15 -18.55 -7.92
CA TYR A 304 16.59 -18.77 -8.13
C TYR A 304 17.35 -18.66 -6.82
N GLU A 305 18.55 -19.25 -6.74
CA GLU A 305 19.39 -19.15 -5.53
C GLU A 305 19.92 -17.72 -5.31
N ARG A 306 20.36 -17.04 -6.38
CA ARG A 306 20.94 -15.69 -6.29
C ARG A 306 19.87 -14.61 -6.14
N ARG A 307 20.02 -13.78 -5.10
CA ARG A 307 19.11 -12.65 -4.80
C ARG A 307 18.96 -11.68 -5.96
N ARG A 308 20.07 -11.31 -6.62
CA ARG A 308 20.03 -10.39 -7.76
C ARG A 308 19.21 -10.96 -8.92
N VAL A 309 19.40 -12.25 -9.23
CA VAL A 309 18.67 -12.93 -10.32
C VAL A 309 17.17 -12.98 -10.00
N ARG A 310 16.78 -13.28 -8.75
CA ARG A 310 15.38 -13.22 -8.29
C ARG A 310 14.75 -11.85 -8.57
N GLY A 311 15.45 -10.77 -8.24
CA GLY A 311 15.00 -9.41 -8.50
C GLY A 311 14.84 -9.09 -9.99
N LEU A 312 15.82 -9.47 -10.82
CA LEU A 312 15.78 -9.23 -12.26
C LEU A 312 14.62 -9.98 -12.93
N VAL A 313 14.41 -11.25 -12.54
CA VAL A 313 13.31 -12.06 -13.03
C VAL A 313 11.97 -11.45 -12.61
N GLY A 314 11.86 -10.97 -11.37
CA GLY A 314 10.70 -10.21 -10.90
C GLY A 314 10.41 -8.99 -11.78
N VAL A 315 11.42 -8.15 -12.07
CA VAL A 315 11.26 -6.98 -12.95
C VAL A 315 10.82 -7.38 -14.37
N VAL A 316 11.42 -8.43 -14.95
CA VAL A 316 11.05 -8.91 -16.29
C VAL A 316 9.63 -9.45 -16.34
N VAL A 317 9.24 -10.29 -15.37
CA VAL A 317 7.88 -10.86 -15.29
C VAL A 317 6.84 -9.75 -15.18
N VAL A 318 7.05 -8.79 -14.27
CA VAL A 318 6.10 -7.66 -14.09
C VAL A 318 6.12 -6.74 -15.32
N GLY A 319 7.27 -6.50 -15.95
CA GLY A 319 7.37 -5.67 -17.15
C GLY A 319 6.65 -6.27 -18.37
N VAL A 320 6.80 -7.57 -18.59
CA VAL A 320 6.11 -8.28 -19.68
C VAL A 320 4.61 -8.31 -19.44
N LEU A 321 4.16 -8.73 -18.25
CA LEU A 321 2.74 -8.75 -17.90
C LEU A 321 2.14 -7.34 -17.97
N GLY A 322 2.85 -6.33 -17.45
CA GLY A 322 2.43 -4.93 -17.52
C GLY A 322 2.23 -4.46 -18.95
N THR A 323 3.18 -4.75 -19.85
CA THR A 323 3.08 -4.38 -21.26
C THR A 323 1.90 -5.07 -21.96
N VAL A 324 1.66 -6.36 -21.67
CA VAL A 324 0.53 -7.10 -22.22
C VAL A 324 -0.80 -6.54 -21.74
N ILE A 325 -0.91 -6.22 -20.45
CA ILE A 325 -2.14 -5.69 -19.84
C ILE A 325 -2.45 -4.28 -20.36
N TRP A 326 -1.44 -3.40 -20.43
CA TRP A 326 -1.61 -2.08 -21.03
C TRP A 326 -1.90 -2.13 -22.53
N GLY A 327 -1.33 -3.10 -23.27
CA GLY A 327 -1.71 -3.36 -24.66
C GLY A 327 -3.17 -3.81 -24.79
N GLY A 328 -3.64 -4.67 -23.88
CA GLY A 328 -5.05 -5.05 -23.78
C GLY A 328 -5.95 -3.87 -23.42
N ALA A 329 -5.48 -2.96 -22.56
CA ALA A 329 -6.17 -1.72 -22.23
C ALA A 329 -6.32 -0.82 -23.44
N LEU A 330 -5.26 -0.64 -24.23
CA LEU A 330 -5.32 0.12 -25.48
C LEU A 330 -6.32 -0.53 -26.46
N ALA A 331 -6.28 -1.85 -26.63
CA ALA A 331 -7.21 -2.56 -27.51
C ALA A 331 -8.67 -2.42 -27.08
N ASN A 332 -8.94 -2.38 -25.76
CA ASN A 332 -10.27 -2.12 -25.22
C ASN A 332 -10.69 -0.65 -25.40
N GLN A 333 -9.77 0.28 -25.10
CA GLN A 333 -9.97 1.72 -25.21
C GLN A 333 -10.22 2.18 -26.65
N LEU A 334 -9.69 1.48 -27.66
CA LEU A 334 -9.97 1.77 -29.06
C LEU A 334 -11.43 1.46 -29.47
N ARG A 335 -12.18 0.70 -28.66
CA ARG A 335 -13.57 0.31 -28.94
C ARG A 335 -14.60 1.35 -28.50
N TYR A 336 -14.22 2.33 -27.67
CA TYR A 336 -15.11 3.38 -27.20
C TYR A 336 -14.36 4.71 -27.04
N SER A 337 -15.03 5.82 -27.29
CA SER A 337 -14.45 7.17 -27.14
C SER A 337 -15.21 7.93 -26.07
N SER A 338 -14.58 8.92 -25.42
CA SER A 338 -15.25 9.79 -24.42
C SER A 338 -16.51 10.48 -24.95
N LYS A 339 -16.68 10.55 -26.28
CA LYS A 339 -17.84 11.14 -26.95
C LYS A 339 -18.97 10.14 -27.27
N ASP A 340 -18.66 8.84 -27.32
CA ASP A 340 -19.59 7.74 -27.57
C ASP A 340 -19.41 6.67 -26.48
N LEU A 341 -20.00 6.94 -25.32
CA LEU A 341 -19.99 6.02 -24.18
C LEU A 341 -20.91 4.83 -24.50
N PRO A 342 -20.42 3.58 -24.37
CA PRO A 342 -21.26 2.41 -24.57
C PRO A 342 -22.36 2.34 -23.50
N GLU A 343 -23.45 1.63 -23.81
CA GLU A 343 -24.48 1.32 -22.81
C GLU A 343 -23.82 0.60 -21.62
N LYS A 344 -24.14 1.04 -20.41
CA LYS A 344 -23.48 0.54 -19.19
C LYS A 344 -23.67 -0.97 -19.08
N LEU A 345 -22.56 -1.69 -19.11
CA LEU A 345 -22.52 -3.14 -19.01
C LEU A 345 -22.96 -3.59 -17.62
N ASP A 346 -23.85 -4.57 -17.63
CA ASP A 346 -24.26 -5.29 -16.43
C ASP A 346 -23.55 -6.63 -16.37
N PHE A 347 -23.30 -7.17 -15.18
CA PHE A 347 -22.58 -8.44 -15.00
C PHE A 347 -23.30 -9.64 -15.66
N LYS A 348 -24.59 -9.51 -15.99
CA LYS A 348 -25.40 -10.52 -16.70
C LYS A 348 -25.32 -10.39 -18.23
N SER A 349 -24.68 -9.35 -18.75
CA SER A 349 -24.58 -9.11 -20.19
C SER A 349 -23.49 -9.97 -20.83
N SER A 350 -23.72 -10.42 -22.07
CA SER A 350 -22.79 -11.29 -22.81
C SER A 350 -21.44 -10.61 -23.13
N GLY A 351 -21.38 -9.28 -23.11
CA GLY A 351 -20.16 -8.48 -23.34
C GLY A 351 -19.30 -8.22 -22.10
N PHE A 352 -19.73 -8.65 -20.91
CA PHE A 352 -19.06 -8.34 -19.64
C PHE A 352 -17.64 -8.93 -19.51
N ALA A 353 -17.43 -10.15 -20.03
CA ALA A 353 -16.23 -10.94 -19.72
C ALA A 353 -14.90 -10.29 -20.15
N GLY A 354 -14.86 -9.59 -21.29
CA GLY A 354 -13.64 -8.96 -21.80
C GLY A 354 -13.16 -7.79 -20.93
N PRO A 355 -13.97 -6.73 -20.77
CA PRO A 355 -13.65 -5.60 -19.89
C PRO A 355 -13.45 -6.02 -18.42
N PHE A 356 -14.19 -7.03 -17.95
CA PHE A 356 -13.99 -7.61 -16.62
C PHE A 356 -12.61 -8.27 -16.45
N ALA A 357 -12.19 -9.10 -17.41
CA ALA A 357 -10.88 -9.76 -17.38
C ALA A 357 -9.72 -8.76 -17.40
N LEU A 358 -9.88 -7.66 -18.16
CA LEU A 358 -8.93 -6.55 -18.17
C LEU A 358 -8.88 -5.87 -16.79
N TYR A 359 -10.03 -5.59 -16.18
CA TYR A 359 -10.10 -4.98 -14.86
C TYR A 359 -9.50 -5.86 -13.76
N PHE A 360 -9.75 -7.17 -13.80
CA PHE A 360 -9.10 -8.15 -12.94
C PHE A 360 -7.58 -8.14 -13.12
N SER A 361 -7.11 -8.06 -14.37
CA SER A 361 -5.68 -8.03 -14.70
C SER A 361 -5.00 -6.75 -14.21
N PHE A 362 -5.69 -5.61 -14.21
CA PHE A 362 -5.17 -4.38 -13.59
C PHE A 362 -4.88 -4.54 -12.10
N GLY A 363 -5.81 -5.17 -11.35
CA GLY A 363 -5.59 -5.45 -9.92
C GLY A 363 -4.41 -6.40 -9.72
N LEU A 364 -4.29 -7.43 -10.54
CA LEU A 364 -3.15 -8.34 -10.49
C LEU A 364 -1.82 -7.61 -10.74
N LEU A 365 -1.76 -6.76 -11.77
CA LEU A 365 -0.56 -5.97 -12.10
C LEU A 365 -0.16 -4.99 -10.98
N ASP A 366 -1.13 -4.29 -10.40
CA ASP A 366 -0.92 -3.33 -9.31
C ASP A 366 -0.21 -3.99 -8.13
N ALA A 367 -0.76 -5.10 -7.63
CA ALA A 367 -0.16 -5.82 -6.51
C ALA A 367 1.23 -6.39 -6.86
N MET A 368 1.41 -6.88 -8.09
CA MET A 368 2.69 -7.37 -8.54
C MET A 368 3.75 -6.26 -8.55
N PHE A 369 3.39 -5.09 -9.07
CA PHE A 369 4.27 -3.93 -9.14
C PHE A 369 4.61 -3.38 -7.74
N GLN A 370 3.63 -3.19 -6.88
CA GLN A 370 3.88 -2.68 -5.52
C GLN A 370 4.74 -3.66 -4.72
N SER A 371 4.45 -4.96 -4.78
CA SER A 371 5.24 -5.98 -4.08
C SER A 371 6.68 -6.03 -4.59
N LEU A 372 6.90 -5.88 -5.90
CA LEU A 372 8.23 -5.80 -6.50
C LEU A 372 9.00 -4.61 -5.96
N VAL A 373 8.41 -3.41 -5.93
CA VAL A 373 9.11 -2.21 -5.44
C VAL A 373 9.44 -2.32 -3.95
N TYR A 374 8.53 -2.84 -3.13
CA TYR A 374 8.81 -3.10 -1.70
C TYR A 374 9.92 -4.12 -1.49
N TRP A 375 9.96 -5.17 -2.31
CA TRP A 375 11.05 -6.15 -2.27
C TRP A 375 12.39 -5.51 -2.66
N VAL A 376 12.40 -4.66 -3.69
CA VAL A 376 13.60 -3.90 -4.09
C VAL A 376 14.05 -2.98 -2.95
N ILE A 377 13.15 -2.19 -2.35
CA ILE A 377 13.47 -1.33 -1.19
C ILE A 377 14.09 -2.17 -0.07
N GLY A 378 13.46 -3.28 0.29
CA GLY A 378 13.96 -4.23 1.29
C GLY A 378 15.27 -4.94 0.89
N ALA A 379 15.73 -4.81 -0.35
CA ALA A 379 17.00 -5.33 -0.83
C ALA A 379 18.12 -4.29 -0.91
N LEU A 380 17.82 -3.00 -0.75
CA LEU A 380 18.82 -1.93 -0.80
C LEU A 380 19.52 -1.68 0.54
N ALA A 381 18.90 -2.07 1.64
CA ALA A 381 19.40 -1.90 3.01
C ALA A 381 18.82 -2.97 3.94
N ASP A 382 19.52 -3.27 5.03
CA ASP A 382 19.05 -4.15 6.10
C ASP A 382 18.64 -3.39 7.37
N ASP A 383 19.05 -2.12 7.47
CA ASP A 383 18.74 -1.24 8.60
C ASP A 383 17.32 -0.66 8.48
N SER A 384 16.52 -0.84 9.54
CA SER A 384 15.17 -0.30 9.64
C SER A 384 15.11 1.23 9.47
N GLU A 385 16.16 1.97 9.87
CA GLU A 385 16.18 3.43 9.77
C GLU A 385 16.34 3.92 8.32
N ILE A 386 17.14 3.22 7.52
CA ILE A 386 17.30 3.53 6.09
C ILE A 386 16.04 3.10 5.33
N LEU A 387 15.52 1.92 5.67
CA LEU A 387 14.32 1.36 5.04
C LEU A 387 13.06 2.18 5.32
N SER A 388 12.91 2.75 6.52
CA SER A 388 11.81 3.66 6.86
C SER A 388 11.85 4.93 6.01
N ARG A 389 13.04 5.53 5.83
CA ARG A 389 13.25 6.70 4.96
C ARG A 389 12.95 6.38 3.49
N TYR A 390 13.38 5.22 2.99
CA TYR A 390 13.11 4.80 1.61
C TYR A 390 11.62 4.54 1.38
N SER A 391 10.96 3.85 2.30
CA SER A 391 9.52 3.57 2.23
C SER A 391 8.69 4.84 2.34
N GLY A 392 9.07 5.75 3.25
CA GLY A 392 8.42 7.06 3.40
C GLY A 392 8.51 7.90 2.13
N LEU A 393 9.71 8.07 1.57
CA LEU A 393 9.87 8.81 0.32
C LEU A 393 9.11 8.16 -0.83
N PHE A 394 9.17 6.83 -0.97
CA PHE A 394 8.39 6.10 -1.97
C PHE A 394 6.90 6.44 -1.86
N LYS A 395 6.34 6.38 -0.63
CA LYS A 395 4.93 6.72 -0.37
C LYS A 395 4.60 8.19 -0.58
N GLY A 396 5.52 9.09 -0.25
CA GLY A 396 5.37 10.53 -0.50
C GLY A 396 5.30 10.85 -1.99
N ILE A 397 6.22 10.31 -2.80
CA ILE A 397 6.22 10.49 -4.25
C ILE A 397 5.00 9.82 -4.89
N GLN A 398 4.65 8.62 -4.45
CA GLN A 398 3.44 7.91 -4.87
C GLN A 398 2.18 8.77 -4.61
N SER A 399 2.12 9.45 -3.45
CA SER A 399 1.01 10.33 -3.08
C SER A 399 0.98 11.64 -3.89
N ALA A 400 2.16 12.18 -4.26
CA ALA A 400 2.22 13.31 -5.20
C ALA A 400 1.71 12.91 -6.59
N GLY A 401 2.10 11.73 -7.07
CA GLY A 401 1.65 11.19 -8.36
C GLY A 401 0.15 11.01 -8.42
N ILE A 402 -0.46 10.38 -7.40
CA ILE A 402 -1.91 10.18 -7.37
C ILE A 402 -2.68 11.51 -7.29
N ALA A 403 -2.18 12.50 -6.53
CA ALA A 403 -2.81 13.83 -6.46
C ALA A 403 -2.85 14.52 -7.83
N VAL A 404 -1.76 14.43 -8.60
CA VAL A 404 -1.72 14.95 -9.98
C VAL A 404 -2.68 14.17 -10.89
N ALA A 405 -2.72 12.84 -10.76
CA ALA A 405 -3.60 12.00 -11.57
C ALA A 405 -5.09 12.35 -11.36
N TRP A 406 -5.51 12.59 -10.11
CA TRP A 406 -6.88 13.03 -9.81
C TRP A 406 -7.23 14.39 -10.44
N GLN A 407 -6.30 15.35 -10.46
CA GLN A 407 -6.56 16.64 -11.11
C GLN A 407 -6.61 16.54 -12.64
N ILE A 408 -5.85 15.62 -13.24
CA ILE A 408 -5.94 15.36 -14.69
C ILE A 408 -7.32 14.79 -15.05
N ASP A 409 -7.84 13.88 -14.22
CA ASP A 409 -9.19 13.31 -14.37
C ASP A 409 -10.27 14.40 -14.21
N GLU A 410 -10.17 15.27 -13.19
CA GLU A 410 -11.13 16.36 -12.96
C GLU A 410 -11.18 17.37 -14.12
N GLN A 411 -10.06 17.61 -14.79
CA GLN A 411 -10.00 18.46 -15.98
C GLN A 411 -10.57 17.79 -17.24
N ASN A 412 -11.12 16.58 -17.14
CA ASN A 412 -11.70 15.81 -18.24
C ASN A 412 -10.73 15.63 -19.43
N VAL A 413 -9.44 15.42 -19.13
CA VAL A 413 -8.43 15.16 -20.16
C VAL A 413 -8.78 13.85 -20.89
N CYS A 414 -8.59 13.84 -22.21
CA CYS A 414 -8.93 12.70 -23.07
C CYS A 414 -8.38 11.37 -22.52
N LEU A 415 -9.25 10.37 -22.47
CA LEU A 415 -8.97 8.99 -22.02
C LEU A 415 -7.70 8.39 -22.62
N MET A 416 -7.51 8.59 -23.92
CA MET A 416 -6.37 8.05 -24.64
C MET A 416 -5.05 8.68 -24.15
N SER A 417 -5.06 9.98 -23.85
CA SER A 417 -3.90 10.68 -23.30
C SER A 417 -3.57 10.16 -21.90
N GLN A 418 -4.58 9.94 -21.06
CA GLN A 418 -4.38 9.36 -19.73
C GLN A 418 -3.78 7.94 -19.80
N LEU A 419 -4.28 7.10 -20.70
CA LEU A 419 -3.74 5.75 -20.91
C LEU A 419 -2.28 5.78 -21.40
N ILE A 420 -1.97 6.63 -22.38
CA ILE A 420 -0.62 6.74 -22.93
C ILE A 420 0.36 7.21 -21.85
N VAL A 421 -0.01 8.22 -21.06
CA VAL A 421 0.84 8.71 -19.96
C VAL A 421 1.09 7.60 -18.94
N ASN A 422 0.05 6.87 -18.53
CA ASN A 422 0.18 5.73 -17.63
C ASN A 422 1.11 4.64 -18.18
N TRP A 423 0.93 4.28 -19.45
CA TRP A 423 1.74 3.24 -20.08
C TRP A 423 3.20 3.66 -20.25
N VAL A 424 3.47 4.91 -20.64
CA VAL A 424 4.84 5.43 -20.77
C VAL A 424 5.53 5.48 -19.41
N LEU A 425 4.87 6.01 -18.37
CA LEU A 425 5.44 6.12 -17.03
C LEU A 425 5.76 4.75 -16.43
N THR A 426 4.85 3.78 -16.58
CA THR A 426 5.09 2.40 -16.12
C THR A 426 6.20 1.72 -16.91
N THR A 427 6.24 1.89 -18.24
CA THR A 427 7.26 1.31 -19.11
C THR A 427 8.66 1.84 -18.79
N ILE A 428 8.81 3.15 -18.53
CA ILE A 428 10.09 3.75 -18.13
C ILE A 428 10.56 3.23 -16.77
N SER A 429 9.63 2.86 -15.89
CA SER A 429 9.96 2.40 -14.54
C SER A 429 10.67 1.03 -14.56
N TYR A 430 10.35 0.13 -15.49
CA TYR A 430 10.94 -1.22 -15.50
C TYR A 430 12.45 -1.23 -15.79
N PRO A 431 12.97 -0.56 -16.85
CA PRO A 431 14.41 -0.50 -17.09
C PRO A 431 15.19 0.16 -15.94
N LEU A 432 14.61 1.18 -15.30
CA LEU A 432 15.26 1.86 -14.18
C LEU A 432 15.35 0.96 -12.94
N LEU A 433 14.27 0.22 -12.64
CA LEU A 433 14.29 -0.81 -11.60
C LEU A 433 15.26 -1.95 -11.95
N PHE A 434 15.36 -2.35 -13.22
CA PHE A 434 16.32 -3.35 -13.67
C PHE A 434 17.76 -2.90 -13.42
N VAL A 435 18.10 -1.67 -13.81
CA VAL A 435 19.42 -1.05 -13.55
C VAL A 435 19.68 -0.98 -12.05
N LEU A 436 18.69 -0.56 -11.26
CA LEU A 436 18.82 -0.49 -9.80
C LEU A 436 19.12 -1.86 -9.20
N VAL A 437 18.37 -2.90 -9.57
CA VAL A 437 18.62 -4.26 -9.08
C VAL A 437 19.99 -4.76 -9.53
N MET A 438 20.40 -4.47 -10.76
CA MET A 438 21.73 -4.84 -11.25
C MET A 438 22.85 -4.21 -10.43
N PHE A 439 22.80 -2.91 -10.14
CA PHE A 439 23.95 -2.24 -9.54
C PHE A 439 23.90 -2.15 -8.00
N ALA A 440 22.72 -2.20 -7.40
CA ALA A 440 22.55 -1.97 -5.97
C ALA A 440 22.29 -3.23 -5.14
N VAL A 441 21.74 -4.31 -5.73
CA VAL A 441 21.47 -5.56 -5.01
C VAL A 441 22.71 -6.44 -5.05
N LYS A 442 23.25 -6.74 -3.87
CA LYS A 442 24.38 -7.65 -3.72
C LYS A 442 23.91 -9.10 -3.85
N ASP A 443 24.73 -9.90 -4.51
CA ASP A 443 24.58 -11.36 -4.49
C ASP A 443 25.01 -11.85 -3.11
N GLU A 444 24.10 -12.53 -2.41
CA GLU A 444 24.37 -13.28 -1.18
C GLU A 444 24.09 -14.75 -1.44
#